data_AF-A0A520JE54-F1
#
_entry.id   AF-A0A520JE54-F1
#
_cell.length_a   1.000
_cell.length_b   1.000
_cell.length_c   1.000
_cell.angle_alpha   90.00
_cell.angle_beta   90.00
_cell.angle_gamma   90.00
#
_symmetry.space_group_name_H-M   'P 1'
#
loop_
_entity.id
_entity.type
_entity.pdbx_description
1 polymer ?
#
loop_
_entity_poly.entity_id
_entity_poly.type
_entity_poly.pdbx_seq_one_letter_code
_entity_poly.pdbx_strand_id
1 'polypeptide(L)' 'MTQGFSLDELIGYHLRRASNIMMADLTERLSVLCLTTTEASILVVLAAETAITQAEIGRRLSIKRANMAPIVAGLVAR' A
#
# COMPACT_ATOMS: atom_id res chain seq x y z
N MET A 1 -4.63 -1.03 -41.16
CA MET A 1 -5.21 -2.06 -40.28
C MET A 1 -4.38 -2.10 -39.01
N THR A 2 -4.79 -1.38 -37.96
CA THR A 2 -4.18 -1.50 -36.63
C THR A 2 -4.81 -2.74 -35.97
N GLN A 3 -4.11 -3.87 -36.02
CA GLN A 3 -4.41 -5.01 -35.15
C GLN A 3 -4.27 -4.50 -33.70
N GLY A 4 -5.38 -4.39 -32.97
CA GLY A 4 -5.34 -4.03 -31.56
C GLY A 4 -4.85 -5.22 -30.77
N PHE A 5 -3.82 -5.05 -29.94
CA PHE A 5 -3.39 -6.06 -28.98
C PHE A 5 -4.55 -6.38 -28.03
N SER A 6 -4.79 -7.67 -27.75
CA SER A 6 -5.74 -8.06 -26.71
C SER A 6 -5.14 -7.77 -25.34
N LEU A 7 -5.95 -7.30 -24.39
CA LEU A 7 -5.50 -7.10 -23.01
C LEU A 7 -4.99 -8.40 -22.38
N ASP A 8 -5.51 -9.54 -22.82
CA ASP A 8 -5.12 -10.87 -22.33
C ASP A 8 -3.67 -11.23 -22.66
N GLU A 9 -3.05 -10.57 -23.64
CA GLU A 9 -1.64 -10.80 -24.03
C GLU A 9 -0.67 -9.96 -23.19
N LEU A 10 -1.17 -8.98 -22.43
CA LEU A 10 -0.35 -8.05 -21.66
C LEU A 10 -0.09 -8.61 -20.26
N ILE A 11 1.11 -9.13 -20.00
CA ILE A 11 1.49 -9.63 -18.67
C ILE A 11 1.30 -8.58 -17.55
N GLY A 12 1.55 -7.31 -17.87
CA GLY A 12 1.33 -6.19 -16.93
C GLY A 12 -0.14 -6.01 -16.55
N TYR A 13 -1.07 -6.30 -17.46
CA TYR A 13 -2.51 -6.26 -17.17
C TYR A 13 -2.88 -7.35 -16.16
N HIS A 14 -2.45 -8.59 -16.39
CA HIS A 14 -2.70 -9.71 -15.47
C HIS A 14 -2.07 -9.47 -14.10
N LEU A 15 -0.83 -8.95 -14.04
CA LEU A 15 -0.17 -8.63 -12.77
C LEU A 15 -0.93 -7.53 -12.00
N ARG A 16 -1.36 -6.47 -12.68
CA ARG A 16 -2.17 -5.40 -12.05
C ARG A 16 -3.50 -5.93 -11.55
N ARG A 17 -4.17 -6.78 -12.33
CA ARG A 17 -5.45 -7.40 -11.97
C ARG A 17 -5.30 -8.32 -10.75
N ALA A 18 -4.31 -9.19 -10.74
CA ALA A 18 -4.01 -10.06 -9.61
C ALA A 18 -3.70 -9.24 -8.35
N SER A 19 -2.83 -8.23 -8.47
CA SER A 19 -2.51 -7.31 -7.37
C SER A 19 -3.75 -6.60 -6.83
N ASN A 20 -4.66 -6.13 -7.69
CA ASN A 20 -5.90 -5.48 -7.26
C ASN A 20 -6.81 -6.43 -6.47
N ILE A 21 -6.95 -7.68 -6.91
CA ILE A 21 -7.75 -8.70 -6.21
C ILE A 21 -7.15 -8.98 -4.83
N MET A 22 -5.83 -9.17 -4.75
CA MET A 22 -5.13 -9.41 -3.48
C MET A 22 -5.23 -8.21 -2.53
N MET A 23 -5.11 -6.98 -3.05
CA MET A 23 -5.23 -5.76 -2.25
C MET A 23 -6.65 -5.52 -1.75
N ALA A 24 -7.67 -5.93 -2.50
CA ALA A 24 -9.06 -5.87 -2.05
C ALA A 24 -9.31 -6.80 -0.86
N ASP A 25 -8.91 -8.08 -0.97
CA ASP A 25 -9.00 -9.06 0.13
C ASP A 25 -8.21 -8.59 1.36
N LEU A 26 -7.00 -8.07 1.17
CA LEU A 26 -6.20 -7.52 2.27
C LEU A 26 -6.89 -6.32 2.95
N THR A 27 -7.47 -5.41 2.16
CA THR A 27 -8.15 -4.22 2.69
C THR A 27 -9.40 -4.60 3.48
N GLU A 28 -10.16 -5.60 3.02
CA GLU A 28 -11.31 -6.13 3.75
C GLU A 28 -10.88 -6.70 5.11
N ARG A 29 -9.81 -7.49 5.16
CA ARG A 29 -9.29 -8.06 6.42
C ARG A 29 -8.78 -6.99 7.40
N LEU A 30 -8.14 -5.94 6.89
CA LEU A 30 -7.64 -4.83 7.72
C LEU A 30 -8.77 -3.93 8.24
N SER A 31 -9.94 -3.94 7.61
CA SER A 31 -11.08 -3.10 8.02
C SER A 31 -11.56 -3.43 9.45
N VAL A 32 -11.42 -4.69 9.88
CA VAL A 32 -11.73 -5.14 11.26
C VAL A 32 -10.86 -4.41 12.30
N LEU A 33 -9.66 -3.98 11.90
CA LEU A 33 -8.73 -3.23 12.73
C LEU A 33 -8.84 -1.71 12.52
N CYS A 34 -9.80 -1.25 11.69
CA CYS A 34 -9.92 0.14 11.25
C CYS A 34 -8.62 0.69 10.61
N LEU A 35 -7.85 -0.18 9.95
CA LEU A 35 -6.58 0.16 9.30
C LEU A 35 -6.73 0.17 7.77
N THR A 36 -6.06 1.12 7.15
CA THR A 36 -5.76 1.09 5.72
C THR A 36 -4.53 0.23 5.44
N THR A 37 -4.37 -0.21 4.18
CA THR A 37 -3.18 -0.96 3.74
C THR A 37 -1.88 -0.19 3.97
N THR A 38 -1.91 1.14 3.80
CA THR A 38 -0.76 2.02 4.03
C THR A 38 -0.39 2.09 5.50
N GLU A 39 -1.37 2.25 6.38
CA GLU A 39 -1.15 2.26 7.83
C GLU A 39 -0.61 0.92 8.32
N ALA A 40 -1.18 -0.20 7.87
CA ALA A 40 -0.67 -1.53 8.19
C ALA A 40 0.78 -1.72 7.71
N SER A 41 1.12 -1.25 6.51
CA SER A 41 2.50 -1.32 5.99
C SER A 41 3.49 -0.52 6.84
N ILE A 42 3.09 0.65 7.35
CA ILE A 42 3.90 1.45 8.28
C ILE A 42 4.15 0.66 9.57
N LEU A 43 3.12 0.05 10.15
CA LEU A 43 3.22 -0.73 11.38
C LEU A 43 4.10 -1.98 11.21
N VAL A 44 4.04 -2.66 10.07
CA VAL A 44 4.92 -3.81 9.76
C VAL A 44 6.39 -3.39 9.72
N VAL A 45 6.70 -2.26 9.09
CA VAL A 45 8.08 -1.74 9.06
C VAL A 45 8.57 -1.36 10.46
N LEU A 46 7.73 -0.67 11.25
CA LEU A 46 8.03 -0.29 12.63
C LEU A 46 8.25 -1.51 13.54
N ALA A 47 7.46 -2.57 13.36
CA ALA A 47 7.58 -3.81 14.13
C ALA A 47 8.92 -4.52 13.87
N ALA A 48 9.49 -4.38 12.67
CA ALA A 48 10.79 -4.94 12.32
C ALA A 48 11.97 -4.06 12.80
N GLU A 49 11.79 -2.74 12.90
CA GLU A 49 12.85 -1.79 13.24
C GLU A 49 12.29 -0.59 14.02
N THR A 50 12.50 -0.55 15.34
CA THR A 50 11.88 0.45 16.23
C THR A 50 12.55 1.82 16.22
N ALA A 51 13.79 1.93 15.73
CA ALA A 51 14.57 3.18 15.68
C ALA A 51 14.48 3.90 14.32
N ILE A 52 13.49 3.58 13.48
CA ILE A 52 13.32 4.14 12.15
C ILE A 52 12.55 5.48 12.17
N THR A 53 12.98 6.44 11.36
CA THR A 53 12.30 7.74 11.25
C THR A 53 11.12 7.69 10.28
N GLN A 54 10.10 8.55 10.47
CA GLN A 54 8.98 8.67 9.52
C GLN A 54 9.44 8.98 8.09
N ALA A 55 10.49 9.78 7.93
CA ALA A 55 11.06 10.10 6.63
C ALA A 55 11.67 8.88 5.93
N GLU A 56 12.29 7.98 6.69
CA GLU A 56 12.83 6.72 6.18
C GLU A 56 11.71 5.72 5.83
N ILE A 57 10.69 5.57 6.69
CA ILE A 57 9.50 4.77 6.36
C ILE A 57 8.87 5.26 5.06
N GLY A 58 8.71 6.57 4.90
CA GLY A 58 8.11 7.17 3.71
C GLY A 58 8.90 6.88 2.44
N ARG A 59 10.24 6.85 2.52
CA ARG A 59 11.09 6.43 1.39
C ARG A 59 10.90 4.94 1.07
N ARG A 60 10.99 4.06 2.08
CA ARG A 60 10.89 2.59 1.88
C ARG A 60 9.55 2.18 1.29
N LEU A 61 8.46 2.82 1.74
CA LEU A 61 7.10 2.52 1.28
C LEU A 61 6.64 3.38 0.10
N SER A 62 7.52 4.23 -0.46
CA SER A 62 7.17 5.16 -1.55
C SER A 62 5.95 6.04 -1.24
N ILE A 63 5.78 6.42 0.04
CA ILE A 63 4.71 7.32 0.49
C ILE A 63 5.14 8.75 0.17
N LYS A 64 4.25 9.51 -0.50
CA LYS A 64 4.48 10.93 -0.76
C LYS A 64 4.67 11.67 0.55
N ARG A 65 5.71 12.50 0.66
CA ARG A 65 6.05 13.25 1.89
C ARG A 65 4.86 14.00 2.50
N ALA A 66 4.03 14.63 1.66
CA ALA A 66 2.84 15.38 2.08
C ALA A 66 1.78 14.51 2.81
N ASN A 67 1.79 13.20 2.58
CA ASN A 67 0.82 12.28 3.17
C ASN A 67 1.32 11.63 4.48
N MET A 68 2.63 11.68 4.77
CA MET A 68 3.20 10.96 5.92
C MET A 68 2.67 11.50 7.25
N ALA A 69 2.75 12.81 7.47
CA ALA A 69 2.29 13.46 8.70
C ALA A 69 0.80 13.17 9.02
N PRO A 70 -0.16 13.34 8.09
CA PRO A 70 -1.56 13.05 8.40
C PRO A 70 -1.83 11.56 8.66
N ILE A 71 -1.12 10.64 7.98
CA ILE A 71 -1.27 9.19 8.24
C ILE A 71 -0.80 8.85 9.65
N VAL A 72 0.37 9.34 10.07
CA VAL A 72 0.88 9.06 11.41
C VAL A 72 0.01 9.69 12.48
N ALA A 73 -0.47 10.92 12.27
CA ALA A 73 -1.42 11.55 13.19
C ALA A 73 -2.69 10.69 13.38
N GLY A 74 -3.23 10.13 12.29
CA GLY A 74 -4.36 9.21 12.34
C GLY A 74 -4.05 7.91 13.09
N LEU A 75 -2.83 7.38 12.99
CA LEU A 75 -2.40 6.21 13.76
C LEU A 75 -2.24 6.49 15.26
N VAL A 76 -1.73 7.66 15.63
CA VAL A 76 -1.54 8.07 17.04
C VAL A 76 -2.85 8.43 17.73
N ALA A 77 -3.85 8.91 16.98
CA ALA A 77 -5.16 9.27 17.52
C ALA A 77 -6.09 8.07 17.78
N ARG A 78 -5.68 6.85 17.41
CA ARG A 78 -6.39 5.61 17.68
C ARG A 78 -5.91 5.00 19.00
#